data_AF-A0A538CG61-F1
#
_entry.id   AF-A0A538CG61-F1
#
_cell.length_a   1.000
_cell.length_b   1.000
_cell.length_c   1.000
_cell.angle_alpha   90.00
_cell.angle_beta   90.00
_cell.angle_gamma   90.00
#
_symmetry.space_group_name_H-M   'P 1'
#
loop_
_entity.id
_entity.type
_entity.pdbx_description
1 polymer ?
#
loop_
_entity_poly.entity_id
_entity_poly.type
_entity_poly.pdbx_seq_one_letter_code
_entity_poly.pdbx_strand_id
1 'polypeptide(L)'
;MRRLRRLFAGGSSANEHLTAVLGTLLLPLLAIEGATLLRIKSLLDVHAFVGMLLIPVVAAKLGSTGWRMARYYRGAEEYVLRGPPHIALRVVVAPILVASTIMLFATGVALLALNQTHGTLVGLHKASFVVWAGAFGLHVLTRLPTTVGALRRRLPALVAAAAALSRRSTSCRTT
;
A
#
# COMPACT_ATOMS: atom_id res chain seq x y z
N MET A 1 -20.11 21.27 -15.02
CA MET A 1 -19.45 20.00 -15.46
C MET A 1 -17.91 20.06 -15.54
N ARG A 2 -17.26 21.15 -16.01
CA ARG A 2 -15.77 21.24 -16.11
C ARG A 2 -15.01 21.19 -14.77
N ARG A 3 -15.58 21.67 -13.65
CA ARG A 3 -14.96 21.60 -12.30
C ARG A 3 -14.96 20.19 -11.71
N LEU A 4 -16.06 19.44 -11.85
CA LEU A 4 -16.12 18.02 -11.49
C LEU A 4 -15.10 17.20 -12.30
N ARG A 5 -14.99 17.48 -13.61
CA ARG A 5 -13.93 16.86 -14.44
C ARG A 5 -12.52 17.20 -13.97
N ARG A 6 -12.23 18.34 -13.33
CA ARG A 6 -10.89 18.63 -12.75
C ARG A 6 -10.67 17.94 -11.40
N LEU A 7 -11.71 17.78 -10.60
CA LEU A 7 -11.66 17.00 -9.35
C LEU A 7 -11.43 15.50 -9.62
N PHE A 8 -12.02 14.98 -10.70
CA PHE A 8 -11.79 13.60 -11.16
C PHE A 8 -10.61 13.46 -12.16
N ALA A 9 -10.17 14.54 -12.81
CA ALA A 9 -8.92 14.58 -13.56
C ALA A 9 -7.76 14.85 -12.60
N GLY A 10 -7.59 13.95 -11.65
CA GLY A 10 -6.32 13.82 -10.96
C GLY A 10 -5.24 13.56 -12.01
N GLY A 11 -4.45 14.58 -12.31
CA GLY A 11 -3.32 14.48 -13.22
C GLY A 11 -2.28 13.49 -12.70
N SER A 12 -1.20 13.33 -13.45
CA SER A 12 -0.08 12.46 -13.11
C SER A 12 0.49 12.75 -11.70
N SER A 13 0.59 14.04 -11.32
CA SER A 13 1.08 14.46 -9.99
C SER A 13 0.17 14.02 -8.85
N ALA A 14 -1.15 14.23 -8.98
CA ALA A 14 -2.13 13.84 -7.96
C ALA A 14 -2.18 12.32 -7.82
N ASN A 15 -2.12 11.58 -8.93
CA ASN A 15 -2.05 10.12 -8.93
C ASN A 15 -0.78 9.59 -8.25
N GLU A 16 0.37 10.22 -8.48
CA GLU A 16 1.61 9.87 -7.78
C GLU A 16 1.53 10.13 -6.28
N HIS A 17 0.99 11.29 -5.87
CA HIS A 17 0.82 11.62 -4.46
C HIS A 17 -0.12 10.62 -3.77
N LEU A 18 -1.26 10.31 -4.39
CA LEU A 18 -2.19 9.30 -3.89
C LEU A 18 -1.51 7.93 -3.76
N THR A 19 -0.77 7.52 -4.80
CA THR A 19 -0.02 6.26 -4.79
C THR A 19 1.03 6.21 -3.68
N ALA A 20 1.71 7.33 -3.41
CA ALA A 20 2.70 7.43 -2.35
C ALA A 20 2.05 7.32 -0.97
N VAL A 21 1.01 8.11 -0.70
CA VAL A 21 0.26 8.09 0.56
C VAL A 21 -0.30 6.70 0.84
N LEU A 22 -0.95 6.06 -0.14
CA LEU A 22 -1.45 4.70 0.01
C LEU A 22 -0.34 3.69 0.30
N GLY A 23 0.84 3.86 -0.31
CA GLY A 23 2.01 3.03 0.01
C GLY A 23 2.47 3.20 1.46
N THR A 24 2.54 4.44 1.93
CA THR A 24 2.92 4.76 3.31
C THR A 24 1.91 4.24 4.33
N LEU A 25 0.61 4.27 4.02
CA LEU A 25 -0.45 3.74 4.88
C LEU A 25 -0.48 2.21 4.90
N LEU A 26 -0.22 1.55 3.76
CA LEU A 26 -0.25 0.09 3.66
C LEU A 26 0.85 -0.58 4.48
N LEU A 27 2.05 0.01 4.56
CA LEU A 27 3.16 -0.59 5.30
C LEU A 27 2.86 -0.86 6.79
N PRO A 28 2.42 0.12 7.60
CA PRO A 28 2.07 -0.14 9.00
C PRO A 28 0.84 -1.04 9.14
N LEU A 29 -0.18 -0.91 8.28
CA LEU A 29 -1.36 -1.79 8.34
C LEU A 29 -0.98 -3.26 8.07
N LEU A 30 -0.14 -3.52 7.07
CA LEU A 30 0.38 -4.86 6.78
C LEU A 30 1.31 -5.37 7.89
N ALA A 31 2.05 -4.48 8.57
CA ALA A 31 2.88 -4.87 9.71
C ALA A 31 2.02 -5.28 10.92
N ILE A 32 0.94 -4.53 11.21
CA ILE A 32 -0.03 -4.88 12.25
C ILE A 32 -0.68 -6.23 11.91
N GLU A 33 -1.14 -6.41 10.68
CA GLU A 33 -1.74 -7.66 10.21
C GLU A 33 -0.76 -8.83 10.29
N GLY A 34 0.53 -8.62 9.97
CA GLY A 34 1.56 -9.65 10.15
C GLY A 34 1.82 -9.99 11.62
N ALA A 35 1.71 -9.01 12.52
CA ALA A 35 1.88 -9.22 13.95
C ALA A 35 0.74 -10.07 14.56
N THR A 36 -0.49 -9.96 14.04
CA THR A 36 -1.60 -10.79 14.52
C THR A 36 -1.37 -12.28 14.27
N LEU A 37 -0.58 -12.64 13.24
CA LEU A 37 -0.21 -14.02 12.93
C LEU A 37 0.58 -14.71 14.05
N LEU A 38 1.36 -13.96 14.86
CA LEU A 38 2.15 -14.51 15.96
C LEU A 38 1.27 -15.20 17.03
N ARG A 39 0.01 -14.76 17.15
CA ARG A 39 -0.97 -15.29 18.11
C ARG A 39 -2.36 -15.38 17.51
N ILE A 40 -2.47 -15.97 16.31
CA ILE A 40 -3.70 -15.95 15.51
C ILE A 40 -4.94 -16.47 16.25
N LYS A 41 -4.81 -17.47 17.14
CA LYS A 41 -5.94 -18.03 17.91
C LYS A 41 -6.60 -16.99 18.83
N SER A 42 -5.81 -16.07 19.37
CA SER A 42 -6.29 -15.02 20.29
C SER A 42 -6.55 -13.69 19.57
N LEU A 43 -5.94 -13.49 18.41
CA LEU A 43 -6.00 -12.24 17.64
C LEU A 43 -6.80 -12.40 16.34
N LEU A 44 -7.65 -13.43 16.24
CA LEU A 44 -8.42 -13.72 15.03
C LEU A 44 -9.37 -12.56 14.69
N ASP A 45 -10.03 -11.99 15.69
CA ASP A 45 -10.93 -10.84 15.48
C ASP A 45 -10.16 -9.60 15.01
N VAL A 46 -8.97 -9.36 15.56
CA VAL A 46 -8.10 -8.25 15.17
C VAL A 46 -7.59 -8.45 13.74
N HIS A 47 -7.17 -9.68 13.40
CA HIS A 47 -6.76 -10.05 12.05
C HIS A 47 -7.91 -9.85 11.05
N ALA A 48 -9.11 -10.33 11.36
CA ALA A 48 -10.29 -10.13 10.52
C ALA A 48 -10.60 -8.63 10.33
N PHE A 49 -10.58 -7.86 11.41
CA PHE A 49 -10.87 -6.42 11.37
C PHE A 49 -9.84 -5.64 10.54
N VAL A 50 -8.54 -5.86 10.80
CA VAL A 50 -7.46 -5.18 10.08
C VAL A 50 -7.42 -5.64 8.61
N GLY A 51 -7.64 -6.93 8.34
CA GLY A 51 -7.83 -7.48 7.01
C GLY A 51 -8.96 -6.80 6.23
N MET A 52 -10.12 -6.57 6.85
CA MET A 52 -11.23 -5.84 6.22
C MET A 52 -10.90 -4.37 5.97
N LEU A 53 -10.17 -3.72 6.90
CA LEU A 53 -9.71 -2.33 6.75
C LEU A 53 -8.68 -2.18 5.61
N LEU A 54 -7.87 -3.21 5.36
CA LEU A 54 -6.89 -3.22 4.27
C LEU A 54 -7.55 -3.22 2.88
N ILE A 55 -8.72 -3.83 2.71
CA ILE A 55 -9.41 -3.94 1.42
C ILE A 55 -9.55 -2.59 0.69
N PRO A 56 -10.18 -1.55 1.27
CA PRO A 56 -10.35 -0.27 0.58
C PRO A 56 -9.00 0.41 0.26
N VAL A 57 -8.00 0.30 1.14
CA VAL A 57 -6.68 0.91 0.96
C VAL A 57 -5.91 0.21 -0.17
N VAL A 58 -5.93 -1.12 -0.21
CA VAL A 58 -5.33 -1.92 -1.28
C VAL A 58 -6.07 -1.68 -2.59
N ALA A 59 -7.39 -1.66 -2.59
CA ALA A 59 -8.19 -1.37 -3.78
C ALA A 59 -7.86 0.01 -4.35
N ALA A 60 -7.73 1.03 -3.50
CA ALA A 60 -7.29 2.36 -3.92
C ALA A 60 -5.87 2.35 -4.50
N LYS A 61 -4.95 1.55 -3.92
CA LYS A 61 -3.56 1.44 -4.40
C LYS A 61 -3.50 0.80 -5.78
N LEU A 62 -4.23 -0.29 -5.98
CA LEU A 62 -4.34 -1.00 -7.25
C LEU A 62 -5.04 -0.12 -8.29
N GLY A 63 -6.12 0.56 -7.93
CA GLY A 63 -6.83 1.51 -8.79
C GLY A 63 -5.92 2.66 -9.24
N SER A 64 -5.18 3.28 -8.32
CA SER A 64 -4.27 4.40 -8.63
C SER A 64 -3.12 3.97 -9.56
N THR A 65 -2.49 2.82 -9.28
CA THR A 65 -1.38 2.30 -10.11
C THR A 65 -1.84 1.72 -11.45
N GLY A 66 -3.03 1.13 -11.50
CA GLY A 66 -3.70 0.67 -12.71
C GLY A 66 -4.13 1.84 -13.60
N TRP A 67 -4.66 2.91 -13.00
CA TRP A 67 -5.02 4.14 -13.71
C TRP A 67 -3.82 4.76 -14.43
N ARG A 68 -2.70 4.94 -13.72
CA ARG A 68 -1.45 5.42 -14.32
C ARG A 68 -1.02 4.57 -15.51
N MET A 69 -1.10 3.24 -15.37
CA MET A 69 -0.74 2.31 -16.43
C MET A 69 -1.67 2.45 -17.64
N ALA A 70 -2.98 2.50 -17.42
CA ALA A 70 -3.96 2.68 -18.47
C ALA A 70 -3.78 4.02 -19.21
N ARG A 71 -3.47 5.11 -18.50
CA ARG A 71 -3.22 6.42 -19.13
C ARG A 71 -1.92 6.45 -19.93
N TYR A 72 -0.86 5.81 -19.43
CA TYR A 72 0.40 5.67 -20.17
C TYR A 72 0.20 4.93 -21.49
N TYR A 73 -0.42 3.74 -21.47
CA TYR A 73 -0.61 2.94 -22.68
C TYR A 73 -1.65 3.50 -23.65
N ARG A 74 -2.57 4.35 -23.18
CA ARG A 74 -3.50 5.11 -24.04
C ARG A 74 -2.87 6.38 -24.62
N GLY A 75 -1.57 6.61 -24.44
CA GLY A 75 -0.85 7.74 -25.05
C GLY A 75 -1.18 9.10 -24.42
N ALA A 76 -1.60 9.15 -23.15
CA ALA A 76 -1.85 10.42 -22.48
C ALA A 76 -0.54 11.18 -22.29
N GLU A 77 -0.36 12.32 -22.98
CA GLU A 77 0.87 13.11 -23.02
C GLU A 77 1.50 13.32 -21.64
N GLU A 78 0.72 13.78 -20.65
CA GLU A 78 1.18 14.01 -19.28
C GLU A 78 1.77 12.75 -18.61
N TYR A 79 1.24 11.56 -18.92
CA TYR A 79 1.70 10.29 -18.36
C TYR A 79 2.86 9.68 -19.15
N VAL A 80 2.91 9.92 -20.46
CA VAL A 80 4.02 9.48 -21.34
C VAL A 80 5.29 10.27 -21.03
N LEU A 81 5.18 11.59 -20.83
CA LEU A 81 6.30 12.45 -20.43
C LEU A 81 6.92 12.06 -19.08
N ARG A 82 6.11 11.47 -18.17
CA ARG A 82 6.57 10.92 -16.88
C ARG A 82 7.37 9.61 -17.02
N GLY A 83 7.45 9.06 -18.24
CA GLY A 83 8.17 7.84 -18.56
C GLY A 83 7.41 6.55 -18.23
N PRO A 84 7.91 5.41 -18.72
CA PRO A 84 7.27 4.12 -18.57
C PRO A 84 7.08 3.75 -17.10
N PRO A 85 5.92 3.18 -16.72
CA PRO A 85 5.77 2.61 -15.40
C PRO A 85 6.79 1.46 -15.24
N HIS A 86 7.59 1.48 -14.17
CA HIS A 86 8.70 0.53 -13.94
C HIS A 86 8.40 -0.91 -14.38
N ILE A 87 9.02 -1.35 -15.48
CA ILE A 87 8.67 -2.57 -16.22
C ILE A 87 9.37 -3.82 -15.66
N ALA A 88 10.64 -3.69 -15.23
CA ALA A 88 11.52 -4.84 -14.93
C ALA A 88 10.99 -5.79 -13.83
N LEU A 89 10.28 -5.28 -12.83
CA LEU A 89 9.67 -6.08 -11.76
C LEU A 89 8.18 -6.37 -12.00
N ARG A 90 7.59 -5.77 -13.03
CA ARG A 90 6.15 -5.77 -13.27
C ARG A 90 5.67 -6.95 -14.10
N VAL A 91 6.53 -7.57 -14.89
CA VAL A 91 6.10 -8.62 -15.82
C VAL A 91 5.75 -9.91 -15.08
N VAL A 92 6.41 -10.21 -13.97
CA VAL A 92 6.20 -11.46 -13.21
C VAL A 92 5.72 -11.20 -11.78
N VAL A 93 6.41 -10.34 -11.01
CA VAL A 93 6.09 -10.14 -9.60
C VAL A 93 4.74 -9.43 -9.41
N ALA A 94 4.42 -8.44 -10.25
CA ALA A 94 3.18 -7.69 -10.08
C ALA A 94 1.91 -8.53 -10.34
N PRO A 95 1.80 -9.34 -11.42
CA PRO A 95 0.65 -10.24 -11.62
C PRO A 95 0.48 -11.22 -10.45
N ILE A 96 1.57 -11.85 -10.01
CA ILE A 96 1.54 -12.80 -8.88
C ILE A 96 1.09 -12.09 -7.60
N LEU A 97 1.66 -10.93 -7.30
CA LEU A 97 1.30 -10.15 -6.12
C LEU A 97 -0.17 -9.72 -6.16
N VAL A 98 -0.66 -9.22 -7.30
CA VAL A 98 -2.06 -8.81 -7.45
C VAL A 98 -3.01 -10.00 -7.33
N ALA A 99 -2.75 -11.09 -8.04
CA ALA A 99 -3.60 -12.29 -8.01
C ALA A 99 -3.65 -12.91 -6.61
N SER A 100 -2.50 -13.06 -5.94
CA SER A 100 -2.43 -13.56 -4.57
C SER A 100 -3.10 -12.62 -3.57
N THR A 101 -2.99 -11.30 -3.75
CA THR A 101 -3.71 -10.30 -2.93
C THR A 101 -5.22 -10.46 -3.07
N ILE A 102 -5.73 -10.58 -4.30
CA ILE A 102 -7.17 -10.77 -4.57
C ILE A 102 -7.64 -12.08 -3.93
N MET A 103 -6.88 -13.18 -4.11
CA MET A 103 -7.22 -14.47 -3.54
C MET A 103 -7.22 -14.45 -2.01
N LEU A 104 -6.22 -13.79 -1.40
CA LEU A 104 -6.09 -13.67 0.05
C LEU A 104 -7.30 -12.94 0.64
N PHE A 105 -7.69 -11.79 0.08
CA PHE A 105 -8.88 -11.07 0.55
C PHE A 105 -10.18 -11.79 0.23
N ALA A 106 -10.33 -12.36 -0.96
CA ALA A 106 -11.54 -13.10 -1.34
C ALA A 106 -11.78 -14.30 -0.41
N THR A 107 -10.74 -15.08 -0.14
CA THR A 107 -10.81 -16.21 0.80
C THR A 107 -11.02 -15.73 2.24
N GLY A 108 -10.39 -14.64 2.67
CA GLY A 108 -10.59 -14.06 4.00
C GLY A 108 -12.04 -13.61 4.22
N VAL A 109 -12.61 -12.87 3.27
CA VAL A 109 -14.02 -12.45 3.28
C VAL A 109 -14.95 -13.66 3.26
N ALA A 110 -14.66 -14.68 2.44
CA ALA A 110 -15.47 -15.90 2.39
C ALA A 110 -15.45 -16.67 3.72
N LEU A 111 -14.29 -16.78 4.38
CA LEU A 111 -14.17 -17.42 5.70
C LEU A 111 -15.02 -16.70 6.75
N LEU A 112 -15.04 -15.36 6.74
CA LEU A 112 -15.88 -14.55 7.63
C LEU A 112 -17.36 -14.71 7.31
N ALA A 113 -17.74 -14.62 6.03
CA ALA A 113 -19.13 -14.74 5.60
C ALA A 113 -19.73 -16.13 5.87
N LEU A 114 -18.92 -17.18 5.79
CA LEU A 114 -19.33 -18.56 6.04
C LEU A 114 -19.07 -19.02 7.48
N ASN A 115 -18.49 -18.16 8.32
CA ASN A 115 -18.06 -18.46 9.68
C ASN A 115 -17.20 -19.75 9.78
N GLN A 116 -16.29 -19.93 8.81
CA GLN A 116 -15.42 -21.11 8.72
C GLN A 116 -14.04 -20.83 9.29
N THR A 117 -13.55 -21.74 10.12
CA THR A 117 -12.22 -21.66 10.77
C THR A 117 -11.30 -22.83 10.42
N HIS A 118 -11.77 -23.77 9.58
CA HIS A 118 -11.05 -24.97 9.16
C HIS A 118 -11.47 -25.39 7.74
N GLY A 119 -10.77 -26.36 7.16
CA GLY A 119 -11.07 -26.92 5.84
C GLY A 119 -10.35 -26.25 4.67
N THR A 120 -10.82 -26.51 3.46
CA THR A 120 -10.14 -26.14 2.20
C THR A 120 -9.98 -24.63 2.03
N LEU A 121 -10.98 -23.83 2.41
CA LEU A 121 -10.90 -22.37 2.31
C LEU A 121 -9.77 -21.79 3.17
N VAL A 122 -9.56 -22.32 4.38
CA VAL A 122 -8.44 -21.93 5.24
C VAL A 122 -7.11 -22.35 4.61
N GLY A 123 -7.06 -23.53 3.99
CA GLY A 123 -5.90 -23.98 3.22
C GLY A 123 -5.56 -23.02 2.08
N LEU A 124 -6.55 -22.60 1.29
CA LEU A 124 -6.39 -21.64 0.21
C LEU A 124 -5.95 -20.25 0.72
N HIS A 125 -6.53 -19.79 1.83
CA HIS A 125 -6.13 -18.53 2.46
C HIS A 125 -4.65 -18.56 2.89
N LYS A 126 -4.21 -19.64 3.54
CA LYS A 126 -2.81 -19.83 3.93
C LYS A 126 -1.87 -19.96 2.72
N ALA A 127 -2.26 -20.73 1.71
CA ALA A 127 -1.46 -20.91 0.51
C ALA A 127 -1.28 -19.60 -0.26
N SER A 128 -2.37 -18.83 -0.43
CA SER A 128 -2.31 -17.50 -1.03
C SER A 128 -1.48 -16.53 -0.20
N PHE A 129 -1.53 -16.60 1.13
CA PHE A 129 -0.65 -15.83 2.01
C PHE A 129 0.84 -16.14 1.79
N VAL A 130 1.23 -17.40 1.66
CA VAL A 130 2.63 -17.77 1.41
C VAL A 130 3.13 -17.21 0.08
N VAL A 131 2.35 -17.37 -0.99
CA VAL A 131 2.67 -16.81 -2.31
C VAL A 131 2.75 -15.28 -2.25
N TRP A 132 1.79 -14.66 -1.59
CA TRP A 132 1.73 -13.21 -1.39
C TRP A 132 2.95 -12.71 -0.61
N ALA A 133 3.33 -13.37 0.49
CA ALA A 133 4.45 -12.98 1.34
C ALA A 133 5.78 -13.01 0.58
N GLY A 134 6.01 -14.03 -0.24
CA GLY A 134 7.19 -14.11 -1.11
C GLY A 134 7.20 -12.99 -2.16
N ALA A 135 6.09 -12.78 -2.87
CA ALA A 135 5.97 -11.74 -3.90
C ALA A 135 6.08 -10.32 -3.31
N PHE A 136 5.43 -10.08 -2.16
CA PHE A 136 5.47 -8.81 -1.44
C PHE A 136 6.86 -8.55 -0.87
N GLY A 137 7.50 -9.56 -0.27
CA GLY A 137 8.87 -9.47 0.21
C GLY A 137 9.84 -9.05 -0.89
N LEU A 138 9.79 -9.72 -2.05
CA LEU A 138 10.58 -9.35 -3.23
C LEU A 138 10.25 -7.94 -3.72
N HIS A 139 8.96 -7.57 -3.75
CA HIS A 139 8.51 -6.23 -4.11
C HIS A 139 9.07 -5.15 -3.18
N VAL A 140 9.11 -5.40 -1.87
CA VAL A 140 9.63 -4.44 -0.89
C VAL A 140 11.15 -4.39 -0.94
N LEU A 141 11.84 -5.53 -1.02
CA LEU A 141 13.31 -5.61 -1.10
C LEU A 141 13.87 -4.82 -2.28
N THR A 142 13.20 -4.90 -3.43
CA THR A 142 13.60 -4.13 -4.62
C THR A 142 13.35 -2.62 -4.50
N ARG A 143 12.49 -2.20 -3.56
CA ARG A 143 12.18 -0.79 -3.29
C ARG A 143 12.93 -0.23 -2.08
N LEU A 144 13.42 -1.08 -1.18
CA LEU A 144 14.10 -0.68 0.06
C LEU A 144 15.31 0.25 -0.18
N PRO A 145 16.24 -0.03 -1.12
CA PRO A 145 17.41 0.83 -1.36
C PRO A 145 17.03 2.26 -1.77
N THR A 146 16.01 2.40 -2.61
CA THR A 146 15.52 3.70 -3.08
C THR A 146 14.80 4.48 -1.99
N THR A 147 14.02 3.78 -1.16
CA THR A 147 13.25 4.41 -0.06
C THR A 147 14.15 4.82 1.11
N VAL A 148 15.10 3.97 1.50
CA VAL A 148 16.09 4.26 2.57
C VAL A 148 17.03 5.40 2.14
N GLY A 149 17.48 5.41 0.88
CA GLY A 149 18.28 6.52 0.35
C GLY A 149 17.52 7.86 0.36
N ALA A 150 16.22 7.84 0.02
CA ALA A 150 15.37 9.04 0.06
C ALA A 150 15.12 9.53 1.50
N LEU A 151 14.86 8.60 2.44
CA LEU A 151 14.66 8.93 3.85
C LEU A 151 15.94 9.46 4.51
N ARG A 152 17.09 8.81 4.29
CA ARG A 152 18.40 9.26 4.79
C ARG A 152 18.73 10.69 4.38
N ARG A 153 18.39 11.08 3.14
CA ARG A 153 18.59 12.45 2.65
C ARG A 153 17.65 13.49 3.27
N ARG A 154 16.47 13.07 3.75
CA ARG A 154 15.44 13.98 4.32
C ARG A 154 15.45 14.04 5.85
N LEU A 155 16.03 13.03 6.52
CA LEU A 155 16.15 12.96 7.98
C LEU A 155 16.77 14.23 8.61
N PRO A 156 17.86 14.81 8.08
CA PRO A 156 18.45 16.03 8.67
C PRO A 156 17.47 17.22 8.65
N ALA A 157 16.73 17.38 7.55
CA ALA A 157 15.75 18.46 7.40
C ALA A 157 14.52 18.26 8.29
N LEU A 158 14.04 17.02 8.44
CA LEU A 158 12.92 16.69 9.33
C LEU A 158 13.28 16.88 10.81
N VAL A 159 14.49 16.45 11.21
CA VAL A 159 15.01 16.66 12.57
C VAL A 159 15.22 18.14 12.85
N ALA A 160 15.76 18.91 11.90
CA ALA A 160 15.92 20.35 12.04
C ALA A 160 14.56 21.07 12.17
N ALA A 161 13.56 20.70 11.37
CA ALA A 161 12.22 21.26 11.44
C ALA A 161 11.52 20.91 12.77
N ALA A 162 11.62 19.66 13.23
CA ALA A 162 11.09 19.25 14.53
C ALA A 162 11.76 19.96 15.71
N ALA A 163 13.09 20.15 15.64
CA ALA A 163 13.84 20.91 16.64
C ALA A 163 13.48 22.40 16.64
N ALA A 164 13.19 22.99 15.48
CA ALA A 164 12.74 24.38 15.37
C ALA A 164 11.32 24.57 15.93
N LEU A 165 10.40 23.62 15.68
CA LEU A 165 9.04 23.62 16.24
C LEU A 165 9.05 23.45 17.77
N SER A 166 9.93 22.60 18.29
CA SER A 166 10.14 22.40 19.74
C SER A 166 10.67 23.67 20.45
N ARG A 167 11.61 24.39 19.84
CA ARG A 167 12.11 25.67 20.38
C ARG A 167 11.06 26.78 20.37
N ARG A 168 10.17 26.79 19.37
CA ARG A 168 9.08 27.77 19.28
C ARG A 168 8.01 27.57 20.36
N SER A 169 7.74 26.33 20.74
CA SER A 169 6.73 26.02 21.77
C SER A 169 7.21 26.32 23.19
N THR A 170 8.53 26.25 23.44
CA THR A 170 9.13 26.64 24.72
C THR A 170 9.18 28.15 24.91
N SER A 171 9.42 28.92 23.84
CA SER A 171 9.44 30.38 23.92
C SER A 171 8.08 31.03 24.21
N CYS A 172 6.96 30.38 23.89
CA CYS A 172 5.61 30.90 24.16
C CYS A 172 5.08 30.57 25.56
N ARG A 173 5.84 29.83 26.37
CA ARG A 173 5.41 29.38 27.72
C ARG A 173 6.06 30.18 28.85
N THR A 174 6.94 31.13 28.53
CA THR A 174 7.74 31.92 29.49
C THR A 174 7.42 33.43 29.45
N THR A 175 6.29 33.83 28.87
CA THR A 175 5.75 35.21 28.89
C THR A 175 4.36 35.19 29.49
#